data_AF-A0A5E7AWL4-F1
#
_entry.id   AF-A0A5E7AWL4-F1
#
_cell.length_a   1.000
_cell.length_b   1.000
_cell.length_c   1.000
_cell.angle_alpha   90.00
_cell.angle_beta   90.00
_cell.angle_gamma   90.00
#
_symmetry.space_group_name_H-M   'P 1'
#
loop_
_entity.id
_entity.type
_entity.pdbx_description
1 polymer ?
#
loop_
_entity_poly.entity_id
_entity_poly.type
_entity_poly.pdbx_seq_one_letter_code
_entity_poly.pdbx_strand_id
1 'polypeptide(L)'
;MSWALSLPTQSLKDSSARHVLLCLANYAGSNGAGAFPSASTLAQDTGLSERTVRYKLDDLEKSGLIQKGNQAIAAVHIDRHDRRPVVYDLQLSRGANPAPRTKRGADDAAGCNSQQNGVQPETERGAAAAPNTSINHQGTEQQQRQPIADVIAEQDRAAIEALDDRQRFAMFAAWTPNEKALADQLAIARLPAEVITDELLETFMGFYVARPASIQSAAGWCFELVKWAKRDKTRSTGSAEQTDEFDDNDTGWMNGGAK
;
A
#
# COMPACT_ATOMS: atom_id res chain seq x y z
N MET A 1 11.46 -0.59 -4.67
CA MET A 1 12.47 -0.18 -5.68
C MET A 1 12.72 -1.24 -6.77
N SER A 2 12.29 -2.51 -6.62
CA SER A 2 12.49 -3.53 -7.66
C SER A 2 11.59 -3.37 -8.90
N TRP A 3 10.41 -2.76 -8.76
CA TRP A 3 9.42 -2.68 -9.83
C TRP A 3 9.78 -1.67 -10.94
N ALA A 4 10.50 -0.59 -10.63
CA ALA A 4 10.89 0.40 -11.65
C ALA A 4 11.83 -0.19 -12.72
N LEU A 5 12.60 -1.23 -12.37
CA LEU A 5 13.48 -1.95 -13.31
C LEU A 5 12.73 -2.87 -14.27
N SER A 6 11.47 -3.22 -13.98
CA SER A 6 10.65 -4.00 -14.90
C SER A 6 10.04 -3.17 -16.03
N LEU A 7 10.24 -1.85 -16.02
CA LEU A 7 9.83 -0.97 -17.11
C LEU A 7 10.56 -1.37 -18.40
N PRO A 8 9.89 -1.34 -19.57
CA PRO A 8 10.47 -1.71 -20.86
C PRO A 8 11.46 -0.65 -21.37
N THR A 9 12.56 -0.43 -20.64
CA THR A 9 13.60 0.56 -20.95
C THR A 9 14.49 0.16 -22.14
N GLN A 10 14.41 -1.09 -22.58
CA GLN A 10 15.17 -1.61 -23.74
C GLN A 10 14.76 -0.97 -25.07
N SER A 11 13.54 -0.43 -25.18
CA SER A 11 13.10 0.29 -26.38
C SER A 11 13.68 1.72 -26.46
N LEU A 12 14.20 2.26 -25.36
CA LEU A 12 14.81 3.59 -25.30
C LEU A 12 16.30 3.55 -25.69
N LYS A 13 16.58 3.97 -26.93
CA LYS A 13 17.95 4.14 -27.45
C LYS A 13 18.72 5.25 -26.70
N ASP A 14 18.02 6.26 -26.20
CA ASP A 14 18.63 7.38 -25.49
C ASP A 14 18.89 7.06 -24.02
N SER A 15 20.16 7.14 -23.62
CA SER A 15 20.59 6.87 -22.24
C SER A 15 20.10 7.91 -21.25
N SER A 16 20.04 9.18 -21.65
CA SER A 16 19.56 10.25 -20.79
C SER A 16 18.06 10.13 -20.53
N ALA A 17 17.26 9.80 -21.55
CA ALA A 17 15.82 9.54 -21.40
C ALA A 17 15.55 8.37 -20.43
N ARG A 18 16.34 7.30 -20.53
CA ARG A 18 16.25 6.15 -19.62
C ARG A 18 16.53 6.53 -18.17
N HIS A 19 17.57 7.34 -17.95
CA HIS A 19 17.92 7.78 -16.60
C HIS A 19 16.82 8.68 -16.01
N VAL A 20 16.29 9.62 -16.79
CA VAL A 20 15.14 10.47 -16.38
C VAL A 20 13.92 9.60 -16.04
N LEU A 21 13.60 8.58 -16.84
CA LEU A 21 12.48 7.68 -16.58
C LEU A 21 12.67 6.89 -15.28
N LEU A 22 13.87 6.39 -15.00
CA LEU A 22 14.18 5.70 -13.75
C LEU A 22 14.06 6.62 -12.54
N CYS A 23 14.58 7.85 -12.63
CA CYS A 23 14.42 8.84 -11.57
C CYS A 23 12.94 9.20 -11.35
N LEU A 24 12.17 9.39 -12.43
CA LEU A 24 10.74 9.66 -12.34
C LEU A 24 9.97 8.50 -11.69
N ALA A 25 10.33 7.25 -12.00
CA ALA A 25 9.72 6.06 -11.42
C ALA A 25 9.89 5.97 -9.90
N ASN A 26 10.95 6.56 -9.33
CA ASN A 26 11.15 6.60 -7.87
C ASN A 26 10.10 7.46 -7.15
N TYR A 27 9.49 8.42 -7.84
CA TYR A 27 8.44 9.28 -7.31
C TYR A 27 7.03 8.74 -7.58
N ALA A 28 6.92 7.66 -8.35
CA ALA A 28 5.63 7.04 -8.67
C ALA A 28 5.21 6.01 -7.61
N GLY A 29 3.90 5.82 -7.47
CA GLY A 29 3.34 4.73 -6.66
C GLY A 29 3.66 3.34 -7.22
N SER A 30 3.29 2.29 -6.48
CA SER A 30 3.52 0.88 -6.89
C SER A 30 2.87 0.48 -8.22
N ASN A 31 1.86 1.25 -8.66
CA ASN A 31 1.17 1.09 -9.93
C ASN A 31 1.75 1.97 -11.06
N GLY A 32 2.82 2.72 -10.79
CA GLY A 32 3.40 3.68 -11.73
C GLY A 32 2.67 5.01 -11.82
N ALA A 33 1.63 5.25 -11.03
CA ALA A 33 0.85 6.49 -11.12
C ALA A 33 1.34 7.57 -10.15
N GLY A 34 1.04 8.82 -10.49
CA GLY A 34 1.13 9.95 -9.57
C GLY A 34 2.54 10.47 -9.30
N ALA A 35 3.48 10.38 -10.25
CA ALA A 35 4.79 10.99 -10.11
C ALA A 35 4.74 12.48 -10.44
N PHE A 36 5.05 13.36 -9.49
CA PHE A 36 5.05 14.82 -9.72
C PHE A 36 6.31 15.55 -9.22
N PRO A 37 7.53 15.02 -9.43
CA PRO A 37 8.73 15.80 -9.13
C PRO A 37 8.80 17.04 -10.03
N SER A 38 9.35 18.13 -9.51
CA SER A 38 9.60 19.32 -10.32
C SER A 38 10.74 19.07 -11.32
N ALA A 39 10.79 19.84 -12.40
CA ALA A 39 11.89 19.75 -13.37
C ALA A 39 13.26 20.05 -12.73
N SER A 40 13.31 20.95 -11.72
CA SER A 40 14.52 21.25 -10.96
C SER A 40 14.94 20.08 -10.07
N THR A 41 13.98 19.39 -9.43
CA THR A 41 14.25 18.18 -8.65
C THR A 41 14.83 17.08 -9.52
N LEU A 42 14.19 16.79 -10.67
CA LEU A 42 14.71 15.79 -11.61
C LEU A 42 16.08 16.18 -12.19
N ALA A 43 16.33 17.47 -12.43
CA ALA A 43 17.63 17.96 -12.87
C ALA A 43 18.73 17.68 -11.84
N GLN A 44 18.43 17.91 -10.55
CA GLN A 44 19.36 17.60 -9.46
C GLN A 44 19.62 16.09 -9.35
N ASP A 45 18.58 15.27 -9.45
CA ASP A 45 18.70 13.80 -9.33
C ASP A 45 19.46 13.17 -10.50
N THR A 46 19.30 13.73 -11.70
CA THR A 46 19.90 13.18 -12.93
C THR A 46 21.22 13.83 -13.33
N GLY A 47 21.57 14.97 -12.72
CA GLY A 47 22.71 15.79 -13.11
C GLY A 47 22.56 16.48 -14.48
N LEU A 48 21.36 16.47 -15.06
CA LEU A 48 21.06 17.12 -16.34
C LEU A 48 20.56 18.54 -16.15
N SER A 49 20.66 19.39 -17.18
CA SER A 49 20.00 20.70 -17.14
C SER A 49 18.47 20.56 -17.13
N GLU A 50 17.75 21.49 -16.50
CA GLU A 50 16.29 21.45 -16.51
C GLU A 50 15.70 21.45 -17.94
N ARG A 51 16.35 22.15 -18.87
CA ARG A 51 15.94 22.16 -20.29
C ARG A 51 16.03 20.77 -20.88
N THR A 52 17.13 20.06 -20.62
CA THR A 52 17.31 18.67 -21.06
C THR A 52 16.27 17.76 -20.43
N VAL A 53 16.02 17.88 -19.13
CA VAL A 53 14.99 17.08 -18.44
C VAL A 53 13.61 17.27 -19.08
N ARG A 54 13.20 18.52 -19.34
CA ARG A 54 11.91 18.81 -20.01
C ARG A 54 11.84 18.16 -21.40
N TYR A 55 12.90 18.27 -22.21
CA TYR A 55 12.94 17.60 -23.51
C TYR A 55 12.85 16.08 -23.40
N LYS A 56 13.53 15.47 -22.41
CA LYS A 56 13.44 14.03 -22.21
C LYS A 56 12.07 13.59 -21.71
N LEU A 57 11.40 14.38 -20.88
CA LEU A 57 10.00 14.13 -20.52
C LEU A 57 9.09 14.21 -21.75
N ASP A 58 9.27 15.19 -22.63
CA ASP A 58 8.51 15.28 -23.90
C ASP A 58 8.78 14.06 -24.81
N ASP A 59 10.03 13.61 -24.92
CA ASP A 59 10.40 12.42 -25.71
C ASP A 59 9.80 11.12 -25.10
N LEU A 60 9.76 11.02 -23.77
CA LEU A 60 9.14 9.92 -23.05
C LEU A 60 7.61 9.91 -23.23
N GLU A 61 6.98 11.09 -23.24
CA GLU A 61 5.53 11.24 -23.51
C GLU A 61 5.22 10.84 -24.95
N LYS A 62 6.02 11.30 -25.93
CA LYS A 62 5.88 10.93 -27.35
C LYS A 62 6.09 9.44 -27.62
N SER A 63 6.99 8.81 -26.89
CA SER A 63 7.23 7.36 -26.99
C SER A 63 6.17 6.52 -26.26
N GLY A 64 5.23 7.15 -25.55
CA GLY A 64 4.13 6.48 -24.86
C GLY A 64 4.54 5.73 -23.60
N LEU A 65 5.72 6.00 -23.06
CA LEU A 65 6.19 5.39 -21.81
C LEU A 65 5.64 6.09 -20.57
N ILE A 66 5.32 7.37 -20.71
CA ILE A 66 4.67 8.18 -19.67
C ILE A 66 3.47 8.91 -20.26
N GLN A 67 2.49 9.21 -19.42
CA GLN A 67 1.33 10.02 -19.76
C GLN A 67 1.11 11.06 -18.67
N LYS A 68 0.48 12.19 -19.00
CA LYS A 68 0.01 13.14 -17.98
C LYS A 68 -1.06 12.48 -17.12
N GLY A 69 -0.76 12.34 -15.83
CA GLY A 69 -1.63 11.73 -14.84
C GLY A 69 -2.64 12.71 -14.26
N ASN A 70 -3.23 12.32 -13.13
CA ASN A 70 -4.21 13.15 -12.43
C ASN A 70 -3.56 14.38 -11.77
N GLN A 71 -3.68 15.53 -12.43
CA GLN A 71 -3.11 16.81 -11.96
C GLN A 71 -3.73 17.30 -10.63
N ALA A 72 -4.89 16.77 -10.23
CA ALA A 72 -5.48 17.10 -8.94
C ALA A 72 -4.60 16.66 -7.75
N ILE A 73 -3.74 15.64 -7.94
CA ILE A 73 -2.83 15.17 -6.90
C ILE A 73 -1.82 16.28 -6.53
N ALA A 74 -1.24 16.96 -7.52
CA ALA A 74 -0.36 18.09 -7.27
C ALA A 74 -1.11 19.27 -6.64
N ALA A 75 -2.39 19.46 -6.98
CA ALA A 75 -3.21 20.53 -6.44
C ALA A 75 -3.52 20.39 -4.95
N VAL A 76 -3.60 19.16 -4.44
CA VAL A 76 -3.78 18.88 -3.00
C VAL A 76 -2.51 19.20 -2.19
N HIS A 77 -1.33 19.00 -2.78
CA HIS A 77 -0.06 19.20 -2.09
C HIS A 77 0.50 20.62 -2.23
N ILE A 78 0.12 21.35 -3.29
CA ILE A 78 0.63 22.68 -3.60
C ILE A 78 -0.55 23.61 -3.91
N ASP A 79 -0.88 24.49 -2.97
CA ASP A 79 -1.98 25.47 -3.13
C ASP A 79 -1.71 26.47 -4.25
N ARG A 80 -0.43 26.85 -4.45
CA ARG A 80 -0.04 27.87 -5.43
C ARG A 80 -0.04 27.29 -6.86
N HIS A 81 -0.99 27.72 -7.69
CA HIS A 81 -1.20 27.17 -9.03
C HIS A 81 0.04 27.24 -9.95
N ASP A 82 0.80 28.33 -9.93
CA ASP A 82 1.95 28.56 -10.81
C ASP A 82 3.17 27.70 -10.47
N ARG A 83 3.19 27.09 -9.28
CA ARG A 83 4.29 26.23 -8.83
C ARG A 83 3.97 24.74 -8.92
N ARG A 84 2.79 24.39 -9.45
CA ARG A 84 2.36 22.99 -9.55
C ARG A 84 3.16 22.30 -10.66
N PRO A 85 3.96 21.27 -10.32
CA PRO A 85 4.59 20.44 -11.33
C PRO A 85 3.53 19.58 -12.03
N VAL A 86 3.88 19.13 -13.24
CA VAL A 86 3.03 18.21 -14.01
C VAL A 86 3.11 16.82 -13.38
N VAL A 87 1.96 16.21 -13.14
CA VAL A 87 1.85 14.82 -12.69
C VAL A 87 1.97 13.90 -13.90
N TYR A 88 2.79 12.86 -13.79
CA TYR A 88 3.00 11.84 -14.81
C TYR A 88 2.67 10.44 -14.25
N ASP A 89 2.08 9.61 -15.10
CA ASP A 89 1.82 8.20 -14.87
C ASP A 89 2.70 7.37 -15.82
N LEU A 90 3.42 6.39 -15.29
CA LEU A 90 4.27 5.48 -16.04
C LEU A 90 3.45 4.30 -16.56
N GLN A 91 3.64 3.95 -17.83
CA GLN A 91 2.94 2.83 -18.48
C GLN A 91 3.70 1.53 -18.24
N LEU A 92 3.28 0.75 -17.22
CA LEU A 92 3.91 -0.54 -16.87
C LEU A 92 3.48 -1.70 -17.77
N SER A 93 2.29 -1.60 -18.40
CA SER A 93 1.73 -2.68 -19.22
C SER A 93 1.77 -2.33 -20.71
N ARG A 94 2.17 -3.28 -21.55
CA ARG A 94 2.01 -3.19 -23.01
C ARG A 94 0.53 -3.41 -23.36
N GLY A 95 -0.31 -2.43 -23.04
CA GLY A 95 -1.76 -2.45 -23.26
C GLY A 95 -2.24 -1.06 -23.60
N ALA A 96 -3.13 -0.96 -24.59
CA ALA A 96 -3.54 0.28 -25.24
C ALA A 96 -3.78 1.47 -24.30
N ASN A 97 -3.36 2.66 -24.73
CA ASN A 97 -3.66 3.93 -24.07
C ASN A 97 -5.13 3.95 -23.62
N PRO A 98 -5.43 4.23 -22.34
CA PRO A 98 -6.79 4.52 -21.96
C PRO A 98 -7.26 5.70 -22.81
N ALA A 99 -8.29 5.47 -23.62
CA ALA A 99 -8.81 6.49 -24.52
C ALA A 99 -9.08 7.77 -23.72
N PRO A 100 -8.72 8.96 -24.25
CA PRO A 100 -8.98 10.22 -23.56
C PRO A 100 -10.48 10.30 -23.29
N ARG A 101 -10.86 10.18 -22.02
CA ARG A 101 -12.24 10.37 -21.59
C ARG A 101 -12.52 11.88 -21.65
N THR A 102 -12.81 12.38 -22.84
CA THR A 102 -13.59 13.61 -22.95
C THR A 102 -14.94 13.32 -22.29
N LYS A 103 -15.42 14.30 -21.51
CA LYS A 103 -16.67 14.25 -20.75
C LYS A 103 -17.75 13.51 -21.53
N ARG A 104 -18.36 12.49 -20.91
CA ARG A 104 -19.55 11.80 -21.41
C ARG A 104 -20.65 12.86 -21.55
N GLY A 105 -20.84 13.40 -22.76
CA GLY A 105 -22.07 14.08 -23.15
C GLY A 105 -23.16 13.03 -23.15
N ALA A 106 -23.97 13.03 -22.10
CA ALA A 106 -25.25 12.35 -22.11
C ALA A 106 -26.21 13.26 -22.87
N ASP A 107 -26.17 13.16 -24.21
CA ASP A 107 -27.21 13.72 -25.06
C ASP A 107 -27.97 12.50 -25.61
N ASP A 108 -29.17 12.29 -25.07
CA ASP A 108 -30.09 11.18 -25.37
C ASP A 108 -30.65 11.25 -26.80
N ALA A 109 -29.80 11.09 -27.80
CA ALA A 109 -30.20 11.00 -29.20
C ALA A 109 -29.75 9.66 -29.79
N ALA A 110 -30.62 8.66 -29.66
CA ALA A 110 -30.52 7.42 -30.42
C ALA A 110 -30.75 7.72 -31.91
N GLY A 111 -29.66 7.97 -32.64
CA GLY A 111 -29.67 8.08 -34.10
C GLY A 111 -29.63 6.70 -34.76
N CYS A 112 -30.80 6.07 -34.93
CA CYS A 112 -30.94 4.89 -35.78
C CYS A 112 -31.94 5.20 -36.90
N ASN A 113 -31.45 5.36 -38.14
CA ASN A 113 -32.29 5.54 -39.32
C ASN A 113 -32.92 4.21 -39.72
N SER A 114 -34.25 4.13 -39.68
CA SER A 114 -35.03 3.02 -40.22
C SER A 114 -35.26 3.23 -41.71
N GLN A 115 -34.37 2.72 -42.56
CA GLN A 115 -34.68 2.52 -43.98
C GLN A 115 -34.57 1.03 -44.32
N GLN A 116 -35.71 0.35 -44.21
CA GLN A 116 -35.97 -0.91 -44.88
C GLN A 116 -36.30 -0.59 -46.34
N ASN A 117 -35.51 -1.07 -47.30
CA ASN A 117 -35.97 -1.47 -48.63
C ASN A 117 -34.81 -2.05 -49.46
N GLY A 118 -34.94 -3.32 -49.86
CA GLY A 118 -34.08 -3.95 -50.85
C GLY A 118 -33.79 -5.44 -50.61
N VAL A 119 -34.80 -6.30 -50.60
CA VAL A 119 -34.60 -7.76 -50.79
C VAL A 119 -35.33 -8.18 -52.06
N GLN A 120 -34.58 -8.69 -53.04
CA GLN A 120 -35.13 -9.51 -54.13
C GLN A 120 -35.02 -10.99 -53.71
N PRO A 121 -36.03 -11.82 -53.98
CA PRO A 121 -35.99 -13.25 -53.70
C PRO A 121 -35.28 -14.00 -54.83
N GLU A 122 -34.84 -15.22 -54.53
CA GLU A 122 -34.36 -16.27 -55.45
C GLU A 122 -32.88 -16.21 -55.88
N THR A 123 -32.07 -17.08 -55.27
CA THR A 123 -31.43 -18.21 -55.99
C THR A 123 -30.86 -19.20 -54.96
N GLU A 124 -31.33 -20.45 -55.02
CA GLU A 124 -30.73 -21.58 -54.33
C GLU A 124 -29.40 -21.98 -54.98
N ARG A 125 -28.35 -22.11 -54.17
CA ARG A 125 -27.24 -23.03 -54.49
C ARG A 125 -26.63 -23.55 -53.19
N GLY A 126 -26.90 -24.82 -52.90
CA GLY A 126 -26.59 -25.47 -51.63
C GLY A 126 -25.13 -25.82 -51.42
N ALA A 127 -24.80 -26.00 -50.13
CA ALA A 127 -23.92 -27.03 -49.64
C ALA A 127 -24.64 -27.68 -48.44
N ALA A 128 -24.60 -29.01 -48.35
CA ALA A 128 -25.29 -29.78 -47.32
C ALA A 128 -24.89 -29.33 -45.91
N ALA A 129 -25.86 -29.20 -45.01
CA ALA A 129 -25.64 -28.88 -43.61
C ALA A 129 -24.60 -29.85 -43.02
N ALA A 130 -23.51 -29.30 -42.46
CA ALA A 130 -22.63 -30.06 -41.60
C ALA A 130 -23.47 -30.67 -40.46
N PRO A 131 -23.23 -31.93 -40.05
CA PRO A 131 -24.00 -32.54 -38.98
C PRO A 131 -23.83 -31.70 -37.71
N ASN A 132 -24.95 -31.41 -37.06
CA ASN A 132 -24.98 -30.74 -35.76
C ASN A 132 -24.00 -31.44 -34.81
N THR A 133 -23.01 -30.70 -34.30
CA THR A 133 -22.25 -31.17 -33.15
C THR A 133 -23.23 -31.31 -32.01
N SER A 134 -23.44 -32.53 -31.54
CA SER A 134 -24.27 -32.80 -30.37
C SER A 134 -23.73 -31.98 -29.21
N ILE A 135 -24.48 -30.96 -28.79
CA ILE A 135 -24.32 -30.31 -27.49
C ILE A 135 -24.65 -31.40 -26.47
N ASN A 136 -23.63 -32.15 -26.05
CA ASN A 136 -23.64 -32.93 -24.84
C ASN A 136 -23.54 -31.95 -23.67
N HIS A 137 -24.63 -31.24 -23.37
CA HIS A 137 -24.76 -30.63 -22.05
C HIS A 137 -25.18 -31.74 -21.09
N GLN A 138 -24.20 -32.38 -20.46
CA GLN A 138 -24.46 -33.11 -19.23
C GLN A 138 -24.79 -32.08 -18.15
N GLY A 139 -26.05 -32.07 -17.72
CA GLY A 139 -26.52 -31.26 -16.63
C GLY A 139 -25.89 -31.72 -15.31
N THR A 140 -24.97 -30.93 -14.78
CA THR A 140 -24.51 -31.05 -13.39
C THR A 140 -24.11 -29.70 -12.80
N GLU A 141 -24.88 -28.63 -13.06
CA GLU A 141 -24.54 -27.30 -12.52
C GLU A 141 -24.97 -27.08 -11.06
N GLN A 142 -25.88 -27.89 -10.50
CA GLN A 142 -26.39 -27.60 -9.14
C GLN A 142 -25.55 -28.21 -8.01
N GLN A 143 -24.87 -29.34 -8.24
CA GLN A 143 -24.03 -29.97 -7.21
C GLN A 143 -22.64 -29.35 -7.06
N GLN A 144 -22.14 -28.61 -8.07
CA GLN A 144 -20.84 -27.92 -7.99
C GLN A 144 -20.95 -26.47 -7.47
N ARG A 145 -22.11 -25.81 -7.61
CA ARG A 145 -22.29 -24.42 -7.15
C ARG A 145 -22.30 -24.28 -5.62
N GLN A 146 -22.82 -25.25 -4.88
CA GLN A 146 -22.83 -25.23 -3.41
C GLN A 146 -21.42 -25.34 -2.80
N PRO A 147 -20.59 -26.35 -3.16
CA PRO A 147 -19.24 -26.44 -2.60
C PRO A 147 -18.36 -25.26 -2.98
N ILE A 148 -18.57 -24.65 -4.16
CA ILE A 148 -17.83 -23.45 -4.56
C ILE A 148 -18.28 -22.23 -3.76
N ALA A 149 -19.58 -22.05 -3.50
CA ALA A 149 -20.09 -20.94 -2.71
C ALA A 149 -19.61 -21.01 -1.24
N ASP A 150 -19.59 -22.20 -0.65
CA ASP A 150 -19.10 -22.41 0.72
C ASP A 150 -17.59 -22.14 0.82
N VAL A 151 -16.80 -22.61 -0.16
CA VAL A 151 -15.36 -22.33 -0.24
C VAL A 151 -15.07 -20.85 -0.47
N ILE A 152 -15.88 -20.16 -1.29
CA ILE A 152 -15.77 -18.70 -1.48
C ILE A 152 -16.09 -17.97 -0.17
N ALA A 153 -17.16 -18.35 0.53
CA ALA A 153 -17.53 -17.73 1.80
C ALA A 153 -16.46 -17.94 2.90
N GLU A 154 -15.84 -19.12 2.94
CA GLU A 154 -14.71 -19.43 3.82
C GLU A 154 -13.47 -18.57 3.46
N GLN A 155 -13.17 -18.45 2.16
CA GLN A 155 -12.07 -17.61 1.68
C GLN A 155 -12.29 -16.13 1.96
N ASP A 156 -13.51 -15.63 1.74
CA ASP A 156 -13.88 -14.24 2.02
C ASP A 156 -13.81 -13.95 3.52
N ARG A 157 -14.27 -14.87 4.37
CA ARG A 157 -14.16 -14.75 5.84
C ARG A 157 -12.69 -14.72 6.28
N ALA A 158 -11.87 -15.63 5.76
CA ALA A 158 -10.43 -15.65 6.05
C ALA A 158 -9.71 -14.39 5.53
N ALA A 159 -10.15 -13.83 4.40
CA ALA A 159 -9.60 -12.60 3.85
C ALA A 159 -9.95 -11.37 4.71
N ILE A 160 -11.15 -11.32 5.29
CA ILE A 160 -11.57 -10.27 6.22
C ILE A 160 -10.78 -10.36 7.53
N GLU A 161 -10.63 -11.56 8.09
CA GLU A 161 -9.86 -11.80 9.33
C GLU A 161 -8.37 -11.43 9.14
N ALA A 162 -7.78 -11.77 7.99
CA ALA A 162 -6.42 -11.38 7.63
C ALA A 162 -6.25 -9.87 7.37
N LEU A 163 -7.33 -9.15 7.04
CA LEU A 163 -7.30 -7.69 6.88
C LEU A 163 -7.24 -7.00 8.25
N ASP A 164 -7.95 -7.55 9.25
CA ASP A 164 -8.00 -7.01 10.61
C ASP A 164 -6.64 -7.07 11.32
N ASP A 165 -5.87 -8.14 11.09
CA ASP A 165 -4.49 -8.27 11.61
C ASP A 165 -3.53 -7.16 11.10
N ARG A 166 -3.80 -6.61 9.91
CA ARG A 166 -3.00 -5.54 9.30
C ARG A 166 -3.50 -4.14 9.65
N GLN A 167 -4.73 -4.04 10.16
CA GLN A 167 -5.31 -2.77 10.54
C GLN A 167 -4.54 -2.21 11.74
N ARG A 168 -4.16 -0.94 11.64
CA ARG A 168 -3.50 -0.21 12.74
C ARG A 168 -4.53 0.67 13.43
N PHE A 169 -4.55 0.63 14.75
CA PHE A 169 -5.49 1.38 15.58
C PHE A 169 -4.80 1.96 16.80
N ALA A 170 -5.38 3.03 17.35
CA ALA A 170 -5.02 3.55 18.67
C ALA A 170 -5.64 2.67 19.76
N MET A 171 -4.94 2.53 20.89
CA MET A 171 -5.40 1.70 22.00
C MET A 171 -6.80 2.11 22.49
N PHE A 172 -7.65 1.13 22.80
CA PHE A 172 -8.99 1.33 23.34
C PHE A 172 -9.24 0.42 24.56
N ALA A 173 -10.16 0.81 25.45
CA ALA A 173 -10.32 0.18 26.76
C ALA A 173 -10.83 -1.27 26.74
N ALA A 174 -11.52 -1.68 25.68
CA ALA A 174 -12.02 -3.05 25.51
C ALA A 174 -11.06 -3.94 24.68
N TRP A 175 -9.82 -3.49 24.48
CA TRP A 175 -8.84 -4.24 23.69
C TRP A 175 -8.38 -5.49 24.44
N THR A 176 -8.34 -6.62 23.73
CA THR A 176 -7.77 -7.88 24.23
C THR A 176 -6.60 -8.31 23.34
N PRO A 177 -5.49 -8.80 23.91
CA PRO A 177 -4.36 -9.25 23.12
C PRO A 177 -4.72 -10.46 22.27
N ASN A 178 -4.24 -10.48 21.02
CA ASN A 178 -4.39 -11.65 20.16
C ASN A 178 -3.52 -12.79 20.71
N GLU A 179 -4.14 -13.94 21.02
CA GLU A 179 -3.49 -15.06 21.70
C GLU A 179 -2.26 -15.58 20.96
N LYS A 180 -2.38 -15.75 19.63
CA LYS A 180 -1.30 -16.27 18.80
C LYS A 180 -0.15 -15.27 18.72
N ALA A 181 -0.45 -14.01 18.44
CA ALA A 181 0.57 -12.97 18.34
C ALA A 181 1.28 -12.75 19.69
N LEU A 182 0.55 -12.79 20.81
CA LEU A 182 1.13 -12.67 22.14
C LEU A 182 2.05 -13.86 22.46
N ALA A 183 1.62 -15.09 22.18
CA ALA A 183 2.44 -16.28 22.38
C ALA A 183 3.74 -16.23 21.57
N ASP A 184 3.68 -15.81 20.31
CA ASP A 184 4.86 -15.64 19.46
C ASP A 184 5.82 -14.59 20.04
N GLN A 185 5.31 -13.44 20.51
CA GLN A 185 6.15 -12.39 21.10
C GLN A 185 6.78 -12.82 22.44
N LEU A 186 6.05 -13.56 23.28
CA LEU A 186 6.58 -14.12 24.53
C LEU A 186 7.69 -15.15 24.26
N ALA A 187 7.50 -16.01 23.26
CA ALA A 187 8.51 -16.98 22.84
C ALA A 187 9.78 -16.27 22.33
N ILE A 188 9.64 -15.23 21.51
CA ILE A 188 10.76 -14.41 21.01
C ILE A 188 11.49 -13.71 22.16
N ALA A 189 10.75 -13.16 23.13
CA ALA A 189 11.29 -12.47 24.29
C ALA A 189 11.83 -13.42 25.39
N ARG A 190 11.59 -14.72 25.26
CA ARG A 190 11.90 -15.77 26.25
C ARG A 190 11.31 -15.47 27.64
N LEU A 191 10.06 -15.00 27.67
CA LEU A 191 9.31 -14.73 28.90
C LEU A 191 8.19 -15.75 29.09
N PRO A 192 7.94 -16.24 30.32
CA PRO A 192 6.78 -17.07 30.58
C PRO A 192 5.49 -16.25 30.50
N ALA A 193 4.37 -16.89 30.15
CA ALA A 193 3.07 -16.23 30.01
C ALA A 193 2.58 -15.59 31.32
N GLU A 194 3.01 -16.11 32.46
CA GLU A 194 2.71 -15.59 33.81
C GLU A 194 3.17 -14.15 34.05
N VAL A 195 4.09 -13.64 33.23
CA VAL A 195 4.57 -12.25 33.31
C VAL A 195 3.50 -11.25 32.88
N ILE A 196 2.52 -11.68 32.08
CA ILE A 196 1.41 -10.84 31.65
C ILE A 196 0.26 -11.02 32.66
N THR A 197 0.23 -10.18 33.69
CA THR A 197 -0.86 -10.13 34.66
C THR A 197 -1.95 -9.15 34.21
N ASP A 198 -3.16 -9.31 34.75
CA ASP A 198 -4.28 -8.41 34.46
C ASP A 198 -3.97 -6.96 34.88
N GLU A 199 -3.31 -6.77 36.03
CA GLU A 199 -2.87 -5.44 36.50
C GLU A 199 -1.87 -4.77 35.53
N LEU A 200 -0.94 -5.57 34.97
CA LEU A 200 0.00 -5.07 33.98
C LEU A 200 -0.70 -4.68 32.68
N LEU A 201 -1.70 -5.47 32.27
CA LEU A 201 -2.51 -5.18 31.09
C LEU A 201 -3.33 -3.90 31.29
N GLU A 202 -3.96 -3.72 32.45
CA GLU A 202 -4.74 -2.53 32.79
C GLU A 202 -3.88 -1.25 32.81
N THR A 203 -2.70 -1.31 33.42
CA THR A 203 -1.78 -0.15 33.46
C THR A 203 -1.23 0.19 32.07
N PHE A 204 -0.92 -0.82 31.25
CA PHE A 204 -0.52 -0.64 29.86
C PHE A 204 -1.64 0.00 29.03
N MET A 205 -2.87 -0.52 29.12
CA MET A 205 -4.02 0.04 28.42
C MET A 205 -4.30 1.47 28.86
N GLY A 206 -4.30 1.76 30.18
CA GLY A 206 -4.51 3.11 30.71
C GLY A 206 -3.50 4.12 30.17
N PHE A 207 -2.22 3.74 30.08
CA PHE A 207 -1.17 4.61 29.53
C PHE A 207 -1.38 4.95 28.06
N TYR A 208 -1.75 3.97 27.23
CA TYR A 208 -1.88 4.16 25.78
C TYR A 208 -3.24 4.71 25.36
N VAL A 209 -4.32 4.43 26.10
CA VAL A 209 -5.61 5.09 25.90
C VAL A 209 -5.50 6.60 26.14
N ALA A 210 -4.71 7.02 27.13
CA ALA A 210 -4.40 8.44 27.36
C ALA A 210 -3.50 9.07 26.28
N ARG A 211 -2.95 8.26 25.35
CA ARG A 211 -2.00 8.68 24.31
C ARG A 211 -2.44 8.20 22.91
N PRO A 212 -3.50 8.79 22.34
CA PRO A 212 -4.08 8.33 21.08
C PRO A 212 -3.17 8.51 19.85
N ALA A 213 -2.06 9.25 19.98
CA ALA A 213 -1.06 9.39 18.92
C ALA A 213 -0.32 8.09 18.58
N SER A 214 -0.37 7.10 19.47
CA SER A 214 0.26 5.79 19.27
C SER A 214 -0.68 4.85 18.52
N ILE A 215 -0.31 4.49 17.29
CA ILE A 215 -1.12 3.67 16.39
C ILE A 215 -0.31 2.43 15.98
N GLN A 216 -0.78 1.24 16.35
CA GLN A 216 -0.14 -0.04 16.05
C GLN A 216 -1.15 -1.06 15.54
N SER A 217 -0.67 -2.11 14.87
CA SER A 217 -1.50 -3.29 14.58
C SER A 217 -1.71 -4.13 15.83
N ALA A 218 -2.66 -5.08 15.80
CA ALA A 218 -2.91 -5.99 16.92
C ALA A 218 -1.63 -6.72 17.39
N ALA A 219 -0.83 -7.23 16.45
CA ALA A 219 0.47 -7.86 16.75
C ALA A 219 1.50 -6.84 17.28
N GLY A 220 1.49 -5.59 16.77
CA GLY A 220 2.35 -4.52 17.26
C GLY A 220 2.05 -4.13 18.71
N TRP A 221 0.77 -4.13 19.10
CA TRP A 221 0.36 -3.94 20.49
C TRP A 221 0.81 -5.08 21.40
N CYS A 222 0.74 -6.33 20.94
CA CYS A 222 1.28 -7.47 21.68
C CYS A 222 2.80 -7.35 21.89
N PHE A 223 3.55 -6.88 20.89
CA PHE A 223 4.99 -6.62 21.03
C PHE A 223 5.30 -5.52 22.05
N GLU A 224 4.60 -4.37 21.99
CA GLU A 224 4.80 -3.30 22.96
C GLU A 224 4.38 -3.72 24.38
N LEU A 225 3.37 -4.57 24.53
CA LEU A 225 2.97 -5.15 25.82
C LEU A 225 4.10 -6.01 26.41
N VAL A 226 4.71 -6.91 25.62
CA VAL A 226 5.83 -7.75 26.09
C VAL A 226 7.05 -6.92 26.45
N LYS A 227 7.35 -5.87 25.67
CA LYS A 227 8.42 -4.91 25.96
C LYS A 227 8.13 -4.10 27.22
N TRP A 228 6.88 -3.70 27.43
CA TRP A 228 6.43 -3.04 28.65
C TRP A 228 6.66 -3.94 29.87
N ALA A 229 6.27 -5.20 29.79
CA ALA A 229 6.46 -6.16 30.87
C ALA A 229 7.93 -6.44 31.19
N LYS A 230 8.80 -6.48 30.16
CA LYS A 230 10.25 -6.56 30.38
C LYS A 230 10.78 -5.35 31.13
N ARG A 231 10.32 -4.14 30.79
CA ARG A 231 10.72 -2.89 31.46
C ARG A 231 10.21 -2.85 32.89
N ASP A 232 8.98 -3.28 33.13
CA ASP A 232 8.38 -3.33 34.45
C ASP A 232 9.16 -4.28 35.37
N LYS A 233 9.51 -5.47 34.88
CA LYS A 233 10.38 -6.40 35.61
C LYS A 233 11.74 -5.78 35.98
N THR A 234 12.39 -5.08 35.05
CA THR A 234 13.66 -4.40 35.35
C THR A 234 13.51 -3.27 36.38
N ARG A 235 12.36 -2.59 36.39
CA ARG A 235 12.07 -1.52 37.35
C ARG A 235 11.80 -2.09 38.74
N SER A 236 11.08 -3.19 38.82
CA SER A 236 10.80 -3.93 40.05
C SER A 236 12.07 -4.57 40.65
N THR A 237 12.97 -5.10 39.83
CA THR A 237 14.28 -5.60 40.30
C THR A 237 15.22 -4.47 40.74
N GLY A 238 15.28 -3.35 40.01
CA GLY A 238 16.09 -2.19 40.40
C GLY A 238 15.59 -1.47 41.66
N SER A 239 14.29 -1.51 41.95
CA SER A 239 13.74 -1.00 43.22
C SER A 239 14.05 -1.90 44.41
N ALA A 240 14.37 -3.18 44.19
CA ALA A 240 14.75 -4.12 45.25
C ALA A 240 16.26 -4.08 45.58
N GLU A 241 17.12 -3.63 44.66
CA GLU A 241 18.56 -3.43 44.89
C GLU A 241 18.91 -2.04 45.44
N GLN A 242 17.95 -1.11 45.51
CA GLN A 242 18.14 0.23 46.09
C GLN A 242 17.63 0.30 47.53
N THR A 243 18.03 -0.66 48.36
CA THR A 243 17.89 -0.61 49.83
C THR A 243 19.14 -1.18 50.52
N ASP A 244 20.33 -0.83 50.06
CA ASP A 244 21.57 -1.02 50.83
C ASP A 244 22.14 0.36 51.21
N GLU A 245 22.08 0.62 52.52
CA GLU A 245 22.91 1.53 53.31
C GLU A 245 23.35 2.86 52.67
N PHE A 246 22.54 3.90 52.88
CA PHE A 246 23.06 5.27 52.97
C PHE A 246 23.58 5.49 54.39
N ASP A 247 24.88 5.25 54.61
CA ASP A 247 25.57 5.60 55.85
C ASP A 247 25.74 7.13 55.92
N ASP A 248 24.92 7.78 56.75
CA ASP A 248 24.81 9.23 56.94
C ASP A 248 26.01 9.83 57.71
N ASN A 249 27.15 9.12 57.81
CA ASN A 249 28.29 9.52 58.64
C ASN A 249 29.65 9.62 57.91
N ASP A 250 29.70 9.57 56.58
CA ASP A 250 30.95 9.79 55.84
C ASP A 250 31.24 11.29 55.61
N THR A 251 31.79 11.95 56.63
CA THR A 251 32.30 13.33 56.55
C THR A 251 33.75 13.42 56.01
N GLY A 252 34.17 12.52 55.12
CA GLY A 252 35.52 12.49 54.54
C GLY A 252 35.87 13.68 53.62
N TRP A 253 34.89 14.49 53.21
CA TRP A 253 35.07 15.60 52.25
C TRP A 253 35.40 16.96 52.89
N MET A 254 35.41 17.08 54.22
CA MET A 254 35.57 18.37 54.92
C MET A 254 37.01 18.78 55.24
N ASN A 255 38.04 17.98 54.91
CA ASN A 255 39.42 18.37 55.24
C ASN A 255 40.40 18.13 54.08
N GLY A 256 40.50 19.12 53.20
CA GLY A 256 41.41 19.08 52.06
C GLY A 256 41.62 20.44 51.42
N GLY A 257 41.98 21.46 52.19
CA GLY A 257 42.33 22.76 51.63
C GLY A 257 42.81 23.78 52.65
N ALA A 258 44.10 23.74 53.01
CA ALA A 258 44.89 24.93 53.29
C ALA A 258 46.38 24.62 53.48
N LYS A 259 47.18 25.26 52.61
CA LYS A 259 48.63 25.51 52.63
C LYS A 259 49.57 24.43 52.14
#